data_AF-A0A1Q7HFF7-F1
#
_entry.id   AF-A0A1Q7HFF7-F1
#
_cell.length_a   1.000
_cell.length_b   1.000
_cell.length_c   1.000
_cell.angle_alpha   90.00
_cell.angle_beta   90.00
_cell.angle_gamma   90.00
#
_symmetry.space_group_name_H-M   'P 1'
#
loop_
_entity.id
_entity.type
_entity.pdbx_description
1 polymer ?
#
loop_
_entity_poly.entity_id
_entity_poly.type
_entity_poly.pdbx_seq_one_letter_code
_entity_poly.pdbx_strand_id
1 'polypeptide(L)'
;MLVISDGADTASTATIRDVRSALHRSDAFVYAIAIDSPERQAINTRVNPQALREITAESGGRTEVVQTTSELNEATARIAEELNSQYVLGYTSPRGADGQFHSIRVRVPGSEYRVRARTGYVATPHRNNR
;
A
#
# COMPACT_ATOMS: atom_id res chain seq x y z
N MET A 1 1.79 -4.71 6.45
CA MET A 1 2.98 -5.23 5.76
C MET A 1 3.89 -4.07 5.44
N LEU A 2 5.12 -4.07 5.96
CA LEU A 2 6.14 -3.07 5.63
C LEU A 2 7.07 -3.67 4.58
N VAL A 3 7.17 -3.03 3.42
CA VAL A 3 8.09 -3.43 2.34
C VAL A 3 9.21 -2.40 2.28
N ILE A 4 10.44 -2.83 2.55
CA ILE A 4 11.65 -2.02 2.36
C ILE A 4 12.30 -2.52 1.08
N SER A 5 12.47 -1.64 0.09
CA SER A 5 13.13 -1.99 -1.17
C SER A 5 14.18 -0.93 -1.47
N ASP A 6 15.44 -1.36 -1.53
CA ASP A 6 16.60 -0.53 -1.88
C ASP A 6 16.69 -0.23 -3.38
N GLY A 7 15.70 -0.67 -4.16
CA GLY A 7 15.63 -0.44 -5.60
C GLY A 7 16.57 -1.26 -6.44
N ALA A 8 17.50 -2.00 -5.84
CA ALA A 8 18.43 -2.86 -6.56
C ALA A 8 17.79 -4.18 -7.01
N ASP A 9 16.68 -4.58 -6.38
CA ASP A 9 16.01 -5.84 -6.68
C ASP A 9 14.87 -5.67 -7.71
N THR A 10 15.26 -5.43 -8.97
CA THR A 10 14.37 -5.45 -10.15
C THR A 10 14.16 -6.86 -10.72
N ALA A 11 14.13 -7.91 -9.88
CA ALA A 11 13.82 -9.28 -10.31
C ALA A 11 12.38 -9.73 -9.97
N SER A 12 11.48 -8.80 -9.61
CA SER A 12 10.09 -9.15 -9.35
C SER A 12 9.29 -9.26 -10.65
N THR A 13 9.10 -10.49 -11.13
CA THR A 13 8.30 -10.83 -12.33
C THR A 13 6.78 -10.58 -12.16
N ALA A 14 6.33 -10.11 -10.99
CA ALA A 14 4.92 -9.81 -10.73
C ALA A 14 4.53 -8.47 -11.34
N THR A 15 3.49 -8.44 -12.18
CA THR A 15 3.02 -7.18 -12.76
C THR A 15 2.30 -6.35 -11.69
N ILE A 16 2.29 -5.02 -11.83
CA ILE A 16 1.52 -4.11 -10.96
C ILE A 16 0.05 -4.56 -10.84
N ARG A 17 -0.51 -5.15 -11.92
CA ARG A 17 -1.88 -5.69 -11.94
C ARG A 17 -2.06 -6.88 -11.01
N ASP A 18 -1.06 -7.76 -10.90
CA ASP A 18 -1.09 -8.92 -10.01
C ASP A 18 -1.02 -8.49 -8.55
N VAL A 19 -0.14 -7.52 -8.25
CA VAL A 19 -0.01 -6.94 -6.90
C VAL A 19 -1.32 -6.26 -6.49
N ARG A 20 -1.89 -5.41 -7.36
CA ARG A 20 -3.23 -4.80 -7.15
C ARG A 20 -4.31 -5.84 -6.90
N SER A 21 -4.35 -6.89 -7.71
CA SER A 21 -5.34 -7.95 -7.57
C SER A 21 -5.18 -8.72 -6.27
N ALA A 22 -3.95 -8.96 -5.81
CA ALA A 22 -3.66 -9.58 -4.52
C ALA A 22 -4.04 -8.65 -3.35
N LEU A 23 -3.78 -7.35 -3.47
CA LEU A 23 -4.17 -6.35 -2.48
C LEU A 23 -5.68 -6.24 -2.34
N HIS A 24 -6.45 -6.23 -3.43
CA HIS A 24 -7.91 -6.18 -3.34
C HIS A 24 -8.55 -7.45 -2.74
N ARG A 25 -7.83 -8.58 -2.76
CA ARG A 25 -8.28 -9.85 -2.17
C ARG A 25 -7.77 -10.07 -0.75
N SER A 26 -6.87 -9.22 -0.27
CA SER A 26 -6.30 -9.30 1.08
C SER A 26 -6.64 -8.05 1.90
N ASP A 27 -6.61 -8.16 3.22
CA ASP A 27 -6.80 -7.00 4.10
C ASP A 27 -5.46 -6.30 4.45
N ALA A 28 -4.46 -6.40 3.56
CA ALA A 28 -3.11 -5.93 3.83
C ALA A 28 -2.95 -4.42 3.59
N PHE A 29 -2.47 -3.69 4.62
CA PHE A 29 -1.92 -2.34 4.48
C PHE A 29 -0.45 -2.40 4.06
N VAL A 30 -0.05 -1.64 3.03
CA VAL A 30 1.29 -1.68 2.46
C VAL A 30 1.99 -0.33 2.53
N TYR A 31 3.16 -0.34 3.16
CA TYR A 31 4.11 0.78 3.15
C TYR A 31 5.31 0.41 2.29
N ALA A 32 5.83 1.38 1.54
CA ALA A 32 7.06 1.23 0.76
C ALA A 32 8.07 2.30 1.17
N ILE A 33 9.33 1.92 1.35
CA ILE A 33 10.45 2.86 1.43
C ILE A 33 11.31 2.64 0.19
N ALA A 34 11.41 3.67 -0.64
CA ALA A 34 12.19 3.71 -1.86
C ALA A 34 13.51 4.44 -1.62
N ILE A 35 14.63 3.78 -1.88
CA ILE A 35 15.95 4.42 -1.78
C ILE A 35 16.32 4.97 -3.16
N ASP A 36 16.40 6.30 -3.29
CA ASP A 36 16.83 6.99 -4.51
C ASP A 36 18.25 7.54 -4.28
N SER A 37 19.25 6.69 -4.48
CA SER A 37 20.64 7.10 -4.33
C SER A 37 21.04 8.11 -5.42
N PRO A 38 21.75 9.21 -5.07
CA PRO A 38 22.19 10.21 -6.03
C PRO A 38 23.29 9.72 -7.00
N GLU A 39 23.89 8.56 -6.73
CA GLU A 39 24.84 7.92 -7.64
C GLU A 39 24.17 7.46 -8.95
N ARG A 40 24.92 7.54 -10.06
CA ARG A 40 24.41 7.13 -11.39
C ARG A 40 24.20 5.61 -11.42
N GLN A 41 22.99 5.18 -11.08
CA GLN A 41 22.55 3.81 -11.36
C GLN A 41 22.19 3.66 -12.85
N ALA A 42 22.32 2.45 -13.38
CA ALA A 42 21.79 2.15 -14.71
C ALA A 42 20.28 2.43 -14.74
N ILE A 43 19.75 2.89 -15.87
CA ILE A 43 18.32 3.25 -16.03
C ILE A 43 17.39 2.10 -15.60
N ASN A 44 17.83 0.86 -15.80
CA ASN A 44 17.09 -0.35 -15.45
C ASN A 44 17.09 -0.69 -13.95
N THR A 45 17.86 0.02 -13.13
CA THR A 45 17.99 -0.20 -11.68
C THR A 45 17.37 0.93 -10.87
N ARG A 46 16.89 2.00 -11.53
CA ARG A 46 16.29 3.13 -10.83
C ARG A 46 14.90 2.73 -10.31
N VAL A 47 14.66 2.97 -9.03
CA VAL A 47 13.32 2.85 -8.45
C VAL A 47 12.35 3.71 -9.25
N ASN A 48 11.11 3.24 -9.44
CA ASN A 48 10.00 4.08 -9.90
C ASN A 48 9.09 4.42 -8.70
N PRO A 49 9.32 5.55 -8.01
CA PRO A 49 8.50 5.97 -6.88
C PRO A 49 7.03 6.15 -7.22
N GLN A 50 6.70 6.45 -8.49
CA GLN A 50 5.30 6.61 -8.89
C GLN A 50 4.57 5.27 -8.88
N ALA A 51 5.18 4.23 -9.44
CA ALA A 51 4.60 2.89 -9.42
C ALA A 51 4.37 2.39 -7.97
N LEU A 52 5.33 2.65 -7.07
CA LEU A 52 5.20 2.31 -5.65
C LEU A 52 4.07 3.11 -4.97
N ARG A 53 3.92 4.39 -5.30
CA ARG A 53 2.82 5.22 -4.78
C ARG A 53 1.47 4.70 -5.23
N GLU A 54 1.33 4.29 -6.48
CA GLU A 54 0.10 3.72 -7.01
C GLU A 54 -0.29 2.45 -6.27
N ILE A 55 0.66 1.54 -6.04
CA ILE A 55 0.43 0.29 -5.30
C ILE A 55 0.06 0.56 -3.83
N THR A 56 0.84 1.39 -3.14
CA THR A 56 0.62 1.63 -1.70
C THR A 56 -0.69 2.37 -1.45
N ALA A 57 -1.10 3.28 -2.33
CA ALA A 57 -2.35 4.04 -2.21
C ALA A 57 -3.60 3.14 -2.20
N GLU A 58 -3.60 2.03 -2.95
CA GLU A 58 -4.73 1.10 -2.98
C GLU A 58 -4.99 0.42 -1.64
N SER A 59 -3.90 0.09 -0.94
CA SER A 59 -3.96 -0.47 0.41
C SER A 59 -4.30 0.56 1.49
N GLY A 60 -4.28 1.86 1.16
CA GLY A 60 -4.36 2.94 2.14
C GLY A 60 -3.04 3.24 2.87
N GLY A 61 -1.92 2.66 2.44
CA GLY A 61 -0.60 3.00 2.95
C GLY A 61 0.06 4.15 2.18
N ARG A 62 1.40 4.22 2.21
CA ARG A 62 2.17 5.23 1.48
C ARG A 62 3.59 4.81 1.14
N THR A 63 4.19 5.53 0.19
CA THR A 63 5.61 5.45 -0.15
C THR A 63 6.38 6.62 0.47
N GLU A 64 7.50 6.30 1.14
CA GLU A 64 8.55 7.24 1.53
C GLU A 64 9.70 7.11 0.52
N VAL A 65 10.27 8.21 0.07
CA VAL A 65 11.47 8.21 -0.80
C VAL A 65 12.60 8.83 0.00
N VAL A 66 13.72 8.12 0.10
CA VAL A 66 14.86 8.50 0.92
C VAL A 66 16.15 8.40 0.11
N GLN A 67 17.11 9.27 0.39
CA GLN A 67 18.41 9.32 -0.28
C GLN A 67 19.56 8.98 0.68
N THR A 68 19.30 9.05 1.99
CA THR A 68 20.31 8.85 3.04
C THR A 68 19.81 7.91 4.13
N THR A 69 20.75 7.31 4.88
CA THR A 69 20.42 6.48 6.05
C THR A 69 19.68 7.27 7.14
N SER A 70 19.97 8.56 7.29
CA SER A 70 19.25 9.42 8.24
C SER A 70 17.78 9.54 7.85
N GLU A 71 17.51 9.82 6.57
CA GLU A 71 16.14 9.91 6.04
C GLU A 71 15.39 8.57 6.15
N LEU A 72 16.08 7.44 5.98
CA LEU A 72 15.52 6.10 6.19
C LEU A 72 15.04 5.90 7.64
N ASN A 73 15.85 6.30 8.61
CA ASN A 73 15.47 6.22 10.03
C ASN A 73 14.25 7.10 10.32
N GLU A 74 14.23 8.33 9.81
CA GLU A 74 13.08 9.22 9.97
C GLU A 74 11.82 8.70 9.27
N ALA A 75 11.94 8.19 8.05
CA ALA A 75 10.82 7.58 7.31
C ALA A 75 10.23 6.40 8.07
N THR A 76 11.09 5.55 8.62
CA THR A 76 10.68 4.40 9.44
C THR A 76 9.97 4.87 10.71
N ALA A 77 10.50 5.89 11.40
CA ALA A 77 9.86 6.47 12.58
C ALA A 77 8.47 7.06 12.26
N ARG A 78 8.33 7.79 11.15
CA ARG A 78 7.03 8.30 10.71
C ARG A 78 6.03 7.20 10.38
N ILE A 79 6.48 6.08 9.79
CA ILE A 79 5.62 4.91 9.56
C ILE A 79 5.23 4.25 10.87
N ALA A 80 6.16 4.09 11.81
CA ALA A 80 5.89 3.52 13.13
C ALA A 80 4.85 4.36 13.91
N GLU A 81 4.98 5.69 13.89
CA GLU A 81 4.01 6.60 14.51
C GLU A 81 2.61 6.47 13.88
N GLU A 82 2.54 6.37 12.55
CA GLU A 82 1.29 6.15 11.83
C GLU A 82 0.66 4.80 12.20
N LEU A 83 1.45 3.74 12.33
CA LEU A 83 0.98 2.41 12.75
C LEU A 83 0.46 2.40 14.19
N ASN A 84 1.03 3.21 15.10
CA ASN A 84 0.51 3.39 16.45
C ASN A 84 -0.85 4.12 16.49
N SER A 85 -1.15 4.88 15.44
CA SER A 85 -2.43 5.60 15.27
C SER A 85 -3.42 4.87 14.36
N GLN A 86 -3.24 3.56 14.12
CA GLN A 86 -4.11 2.78 13.25
C GLN A 86 -5.38 2.33 13.98
N TYR A 87 -6.53 2.53 13.35
CA TYR A 87 -7.83 2.09 13.86
C TYR A 87 -8.45 1.03 12.94
N VAL A 88 -9.11 0.04 13.53
CA VAL A 88 -9.88 -0.98 12.79
C VAL A 88 -11.36 -0.59 12.84
N LEU A 89 -11.97 -0.40 11.66
CA LEU A 89 -13.38 -0.08 11.51
C LEU A 89 -14.13 -1.26 10.89
N GLY A 90 -15.12 -1.78 11.61
CA GLY A 90 -16.03 -2.81 11.12
C GLY A 90 -17.29 -2.19 10.49
N TYR A 91 -17.69 -2.70 9.33
CA TYR A 91 -18.99 -2.38 8.73
C TYR A 91 -19.54 -3.60 8.00
N THR A 92 -20.86 -3.68 7.86
CA THR A 92 -21.52 -4.73 7.06
C THR A 92 -21.79 -4.19 5.67
N SER A 93 -21.29 -4.89 4.65
CA SER A 93 -21.61 -4.57 3.27
C SER A 93 -23.09 -4.83 3.00
N PRO A 94 -23.83 -3.87 2.39
CA PRO A 94 -25.20 -4.12 1.93
C PRO A 94 -25.25 -5.06 0.72
N ARG A 95 -24.12 -5.28 0.03
CA ARG A 95 -23.99 -6.20 -1.10
C ARG A 95 -23.31 -7.49 -0.66
N GLY A 96 -23.85 -8.63 -1.12
CA GLY A 96 -23.27 -9.94 -0.90
C GLY A 96 -21.97 -10.16 -1.68
N ALA A 97 -21.38 -11.35 -1.55
CA ALA A 97 -20.18 -11.72 -2.28
C ALA A 97 -20.50 -11.98 -3.76
N ASP A 98 -20.37 -10.94 -4.59
CA ASP A 98 -20.69 -10.92 -6.02
C ASP A 98 -19.44 -11.05 -6.92
N GLY A 99 -18.25 -11.14 -6.32
CA GLY A 99 -16.97 -11.16 -7.03
C GLY A 99 -16.58 -9.82 -7.65
N GLN A 100 -17.34 -8.75 -7.40
CA GLN A 100 -17.06 -7.42 -7.93
C GLN A 100 -16.24 -6.58 -6.93
N PHE A 101 -15.63 -5.51 -7.44
CA PHE A 101 -14.92 -4.54 -6.62
C PHE A 101 -15.91 -3.57 -5.96
N HIS A 102 -15.81 -3.43 -4.65
CA HIS A 102 -16.61 -2.51 -3.85
C HIS A 102 -15.71 -1.43 -3.25
N SER A 103 -15.97 -0.18 -3.61
CA SER A 103 -15.16 0.96 -3.13
C SER A 103 -15.45 1.29 -1.67
N ILE A 104 -14.41 1.61 -0.91
CA ILE A 104 -14.50 2.10 0.47
C ILE A 104 -14.07 3.57 0.50
N ARG A 105 -14.81 4.39 1.24
CA ARG A 105 -14.45 5.78 1.53
C ARG A 105 -14.76 6.08 2.98
N VAL A 106 -13.71 6.44 3.73
CA VAL A 106 -13.83 6.89 5.11
C VAL A 106 -13.84 8.41 5.13
N ARG A 107 -14.76 9.01 5.89
CA ARG A 107 -14.83 10.46 6.13
C ARG A 107 -14.90 10.68 7.63
N VAL A 108 -14.04 11.57 8.13
CA VAL A 108 -14.03 11.99 9.53
C VAL A 108 -14.45 13.46 9.56
N PRO A 109 -15.42 13.85 10.41
CA PRO A 109 -15.79 15.24 10.59
C PRO A 109 -14.65 16.03 11.26
N GLY A 110 -14.43 17.27 10.83
CA GLY A 110 -13.30 18.12 11.28
C GLY A 110 -12.21 18.27 10.21
N SER A 111 -11.44 19.36 10.25
CA SER A 111 -10.47 19.74 9.21
C SER A 111 -9.04 19.25 9.46
N GLU A 112 -8.75 18.69 10.63
CA GLU A 112 -7.36 18.45 11.08
C GLU A 112 -6.87 17.01 10.84
N TYR A 113 -7.74 16.10 10.41
CA TYR A 113 -7.37 14.69 10.25
C TYR A 113 -7.07 14.33 8.80
N ARG A 114 -5.89 13.74 8.58
CA ARG A 114 -5.56 13.07 7.32
C ARG A 114 -5.99 11.62 7.38
N VAL A 115 -7.14 11.31 6.77
CA VAL A 115 -7.67 9.95 6.74
C VAL A 115 -7.01 9.15 5.62
N ARG A 116 -6.53 7.95 5.97
CA ARG A 116 -6.13 6.93 5.01
C ARG A 116 -6.87 5.64 5.27
N ALA A 117 -7.32 5.02 4.19
CA ALA A 117 -8.02 3.74 4.21
C ALA A 117 -7.80 3.05 2.88
N ARG A 118 -7.94 1.71 2.87
CA ARG A 118 -8.00 0.94 1.62
C ARG A 118 -9.08 1.50 0.70
N THR A 119 -8.83 1.44 -0.60
CA THR A 119 -9.73 1.99 -1.63
C THR A 119 -10.96 1.12 -1.87
N GLY A 120 -10.90 -0.16 -1.49
CA GLY A 120 -12.00 -1.11 -1.65
C GLY A 120 -11.59 -2.55 -1.38
N TYR A 121 -12.45 -3.48 -1.78
CA TYR A 121 -12.26 -4.93 -1.63
C TYR A 121 -13.02 -5.69 -2.72
N VAL A 122 -12.65 -6.95 -2.94
CA VAL A 122 -13.41 -7.90 -3.77
C VAL A 122 -13.93 -9.03 -2.88
N ALA A 123 -15.25 -9.15 -2.75
CA ALA A 123 -15.87 -10.26 -2.02
C ALA A 123 -16.22 -11.39 -2.98
N THR A 124 -15.39 -12.43 -2.99
CA THR A 124 -15.64 -13.61 -3.85
C THR A 124 -16.60 -14.57 -3.13
N PRO A 125 -17.68 -15.03 -3.78
CA PRO A 125 -18.56 -16.01 -3.15
C PRO A 125 -17.78 -17.27 -2.81
N HIS A 126 -17.91 -17.74 -1.57
CA HIS A 126 -17.24 -18.95 -1.13
C HIS A 126 -17.80 -20.13 -1.93
N ARG A 127 -17.01 -20.70 -2.83
CA ARG A 127 -17.36 -21.97 -3.47
C ARG A 127 -17.27 -23.06 -2.41
N ASN A 128 -18.43 -23.54 -1.94
CA ASN A 128 -18.51 -24.78 -1.19
C ASN A 128 -18.31 -25.92 -2.19
N ASN A 129 -17.10 -26.49 -2.26
CA ASN A 129 -16.94 -27.80 -2.87
C ASN A 129 -17.55 -28.84 -1.92
N ARG A 130 -18.71 -29.36 -2.30
CA ARG A 130 -19.24 -30.64 -1.79
C ARG A 130 -18.74 -31.76 -2.67
#